data_AF-W1YTS3-F1
#
_entry.id   AF-W1YTS3-F1
#
_cell.length_a   1.000
_cell.length_b   1.000
_cell.length_c   1.000
_cell.angle_alpha   90.00
_cell.angle_beta   90.00
_cell.angle_gamma   90.00
#
_symmetry.space_group_name_H-M   'P 1'
#
loop_
_entity.id
_entity.type
_entity.pdbx_description
1 polymer ?
#
loop_
_entity_poly.entity_id
_entity_poly.type
_entity_poly.pdbx_seq_one_letter_code
_entity_poly.pdbx_strand_id
1 'polypeptide(L)' 'KAREDLLEIKSFIEEETGDIELAKKTVSDIVTTNDSLSIIPEMGQRLLINLESKIEYRYLLCHNYLSFYRYL' A
#
# COMPACT_ATOMS: atom_id res chain seq x y z
N LYS A 1 11.09 -3.53 -4.92
CA LYS A 1 10.14 -3.98 -3.89
C LYS A 1 8.78 -3.32 -4.09
N ALA A 2 8.45 -2.15 -3.52
CA ALA A 2 7.11 -1.55 -3.67
C ALA A 2 6.57 -1.43 -5.12
N ARG A 3 7.41 -1.06 -6.10
CA ARG A 3 7.01 -1.03 -7.51
C ARG A 3 6.73 -2.42 -8.10
N GLU A 4 7.51 -3.43 -7.70
CA GLU A 4 7.32 -4.82 -8.12
C GLU A 4 6.05 -5.38 -7.49
N ASP A 5 5.80 -5.08 -6.22
CA ASP A 5 4.57 -5.48 -5.51
C ASP A 5 3.32 -4.94 -6.25
N LEU A 6 3.34 -3.70 -6.74
CA LEU A 6 2.23 -3.15 -7.55
C LEU A 6 2.04 -3.87 -8.89
N LEU A 7 3.13 -4.32 -9.53
CA LEU A 7 3.06 -5.09 -10.76
C LEU A 7 2.47 -6.48 -10.50
N GLU A 8 2.91 -7.14 -9.43
CA GLU A 8 2.38 -8.45 -9.02
C GLU A 8 0.90 -8.37 -8.65
N ILE A 9 0.48 -7.34 -7.90
CA ILE A 9 -0.94 -7.10 -7.58
C ILE A 9 -1.77 -6.96 -8.86
N LYS A 10 -1.28 -6.17 -9.82
CA LYS A 10 -1.96 -5.97 -11.10
C LYS A 10 -2.12 -7.28 -11.86
N SER A 11 -1.02 -8.01 -12.06
CA SER A 11 -1.02 -9.28 -12.77
C SER A 11 -1.92 -10.31 -12.09
N PHE A 12 -1.87 -10.40 -10.76
CA PHE A 12 -2.74 -11.30 -9.99
C PHE A 12 -4.23 -11.01 -10.21
N ILE A 13 -4.65 -9.74 -10.15
CA ILE A 13 -6.06 -9.38 -10.37
C ILE A 13 -6.47 -9.68 -11.81
N GLU A 14 -5.62 -9.36 -12.79
CA GLU A 14 -5.87 -9.66 -14.21
C GLU A 14 -6.03 -11.16 -14.45
N GLU A 15 -5.18 -12.00 -13.84
CA GLU A 15 -5.20 -13.45 -13.98
C GLU A 15 -6.41 -14.10 -13.30
N GLU A 16 -6.72 -13.69 -12.06
CA GLU A 16 -7.79 -14.31 -11.27
C GLU A 16 -9.20 -13.88 -11.69
N THR A 17 -9.36 -12.64 -12.15
CA THR A 17 -10.68 -12.07 -12.45
C THR A 17 -10.95 -11.87 -13.95
N GLY A 18 -9.89 -11.81 -14.78
CA GLY A 18 -9.99 -11.39 -16.17
C GLY A 18 -10.31 -9.90 -16.36
N ASP A 19 -10.40 -9.11 -15.28
CA ASP A 19 -10.80 -7.70 -15.31
C ASP A 19 -9.58 -6.78 -15.24
N ILE A 20 -9.17 -6.31 -16.42
CA ILE A 20 -8.03 -5.39 -16.61
C ILE A 20 -8.31 -4.02 -16.00
N GLU A 21 -9.56 -3.55 -16.05
CA GLU A 21 -9.91 -2.22 -15.55
C GLU A 21 -9.97 -2.22 -14.02
N LEU A 22 -10.43 -3.31 -13.41
CA LEU A 22 -10.32 -3.52 -11.97
C LEU A 22 -8.85 -3.48 -11.53
N ALA A 23 -7.97 -4.22 -12.20
CA ALA A 23 -6.54 -4.26 -11.86
C ALA A 23 -5.88 -2.87 -11.96
N LYS A 24 -6.13 -2.15 -13.05
CA LYS A 24 -5.64 -0.77 -13.23
C LYS A 24 -6.17 0.17 -12.15
N LYS A 25 -7.47 0.09 -11.86
CA LYS A 25 -8.12 0.93 -10.85
C LYS A 25 -7.51 0.67 -9.47
N THR A 26 -7.36 -0.59 -9.07
CA THR A 26 -6.76 -0.95 -7.78
C THR A 26 -5.34 -0.40 -7.64
N VAL A 27 -4.49 -0.54 -8.66
CA VAL A 27 -3.14 0.04 -8.61
C VAL A 27 -3.19 1.56 -8.55
N SER A 28 -4.05 2.21 -9.33
CA SER A 28 -4.21 3.66 -9.32
C SER A 28 -4.66 4.18 -7.96
N ASP A 29 -5.59 3.48 -7.31
CA ASP A 29 -6.09 3.82 -5.98
C ASP A 29 -5.01 3.67 -4.91
N ILE A 30 -4.17 2.61 -4.99
CA ILE A 30 -3.02 2.43 -4.10
C ILE A 30 -1.99 3.55 -4.30
N VAL A 31 -1.64 3.89 -5.54
CA VAL A 31 -0.69 4.98 -5.85
C VAL A 31 -1.21 6.31 -5.34
N THR A 32 -2.46 6.64 -5.63
CA THR A 32 -3.09 7.89 -5.16
C THR A 32 -3.14 7.97 -3.64
N THR A 33 -3.43 6.84 -2.98
CA THR A 33 -3.40 6.75 -1.51
C THR A 33 -1.98 7.00 -0.99
N ASN A 34 -0.97 6.43 -1.61
CA ASN A 34 0.42 6.65 -1.22
C ASN A 34 0.89 8.09 -1.49
N ASP A 35 0.45 8.73 -2.58
CA ASP A 35 0.80 10.11 -2.90
C ASP A 35 0.29 11.08 -1.83
N SER A 36 -0.85 10.78 -1.20
CA SER A 36 -1.39 11.57 -0.10
C SER A 36 -0.49 11.61 1.15
N LEU A 37 0.43 10.65 1.30
CA LEU A 37 1.45 10.66 2.36
C LEU A 37 2.43 11.82 2.24
N SER A 38 2.61 12.41 1.05
CA SER A 38 3.42 13.61 0.88
C SER A 38 2.81 14.85 1.54
N ILE A 39 1.49 14.82 1.79
CA ILE A 39 0.72 15.92 2.39
C ILE A 39 0.45 15.64 3.87
N ILE A 40 0.08 14.40 4.22
CA ILE A 40 -0.31 14.00 5.58
C ILE A 40 0.40 12.69 5.95
N PRO A 41 1.71 12.69 6.21
CA PRO A 41 2.46 11.46 6.50
C PRO A 41 1.97 10.73 7.76
N GLU A 42 1.28 11.41 8.68
CA GLU A 42 0.69 10.85 9.91
C GLU A 42 -0.52 9.93 9.68
N MET A 43 -1.16 9.97 8.50
CA MET A 43 -2.48 9.36 8.28
C MET A 43 -2.50 7.84 8.36
N GLY A 44 -1.36 7.18 8.15
CA GLY A 44 -1.22 5.75 8.34
C GLY A 44 -1.18 5.33 9.80
N GLN A 45 -1.73 4.16 10.08
CA GLN A 45 -1.76 3.60 11.42
C GLN A 45 -0.36 3.17 11.84
N ARG A 46 0.02 3.44 13.10
CA ARG A 46 1.29 2.96 13.65
C ARG A 46 1.28 1.45 13.75
N LEU A 47 2.36 0.83 13.27
CA LEU A 47 2.58 -0.59 13.40
C LEU A 47 3.03 -0.87 14.84
N LEU A 48 2.09 -1.28 15.69
CA LEU A 48 2.37 -1.66 17.08
C LEU A 48 2.87 -3.10 17.11
N ILE A 49 4.18 -3.29 16.97
CA ILE A 49 4.81 -4.58 17.21
C ILE A 49 5.39 -4.57 18.63
N ASN A 50 5.18 -5.64 19.40
CA ASN A 50 5.80 -5.86 20.72
C ASN A 50 7.31 -6.11 20.63
N LEU A 51 8.01 -5.49 19.68
CA LEU A 51 9.46 -5.52 19.59
C LEU A 51 10.00 -4.44 20.53
N GLU A 52 10.98 -4.80 21.36
CA GLU A 52 11.68 -3.90 22.28
C GLU A 52 12.33 -2.68 21.57
N SER A 53 12.39 -2.70 20.23
CA SER A 53 12.79 -1.58 19.40
C SER A 53 11.59 -0.73 18.96
N LYS A 54 11.69 0.59 19.17
CA LYS A 54 10.77 1.60 18.62
C LYS A 54 10.83 1.59 17.09
N ILE A 55 10.13 0.67 16.46
CA ILE A 55 9.98 0.60 15.02
C ILE A 55 8.86 1.58 14.63
N GLU A 56 9.23 2.76 14.12
CA GLU A 56 8.30 3.81 13.71
C GLU A 56 7.65 3.56 12.34
N TYR A 57 7.34 2.30 12.03
CA TYR A 57 6.65 1.97 10.81
C TYR A 57 5.16 2.29 10.94
N ARG A 58 4.57 2.66 9.82
CA ARG A 58 3.14 2.88 9.66
C ARG A 58 2.65 2.10 8.47
N TYR A 59 1.34 1.90 8.41
CA TYR A 59 0.69 1.31 7.26
C TYR A 59 -0.58 2.05 6.88
N LEU A 60 -0.90 2.00 5.60
CA LEU A 60 -2.18 2.42 5.05
C LEU A 60 -2.91 1.23 4.44
N LEU A 61 -4.20 1.13 4.73
CA LEU A 61 -5.09 0.17 4.10
C LEU A 61 -5.72 0.81 2.86
N CYS A 62 -5.56 0.16 1.71
CA CYS A 62 -6.29 0.50 0.49
C CYS A 62 -6.84 -0.80 -0.10
N HIS A 63 -8.17 -0.90 -0.20
CA HIS A 63 -8.85 -2.16 -0.54
C HIS A 63 -8.40 -3.28 0.42
N ASN A 64 -7.79 -4.34 -0.10
CA ASN A 64 -7.27 -5.48 0.66
C ASN A 64 -5.74 -5.46 0.77
N TYR A 65 -5.09 -4.31 0.51
CA TYR A 65 -3.64 -4.18 0.48
C TYR A 65 -3.14 -3.20 1.54
N LEU A 66 -1.97 -3.51 2.11
CA LEU A 66 -1.30 -2.70 3.12
C LEU A 66 -0.03 -2.07 2.53
N SER A 67 0.00 -0.74 2.47
CA SER A 67 1.20 0.03 2.13
C SER A 67 1.99 0.31 3.41
N PHE A 68 3.14 -0.34 3.61
CA PHE A 68 4.04 -0.06 4.73
C PHE A 68 5.02 1.06 4.39
N TYR A 69 5.16 2.03 5.30
CA TYR A 69 6.06 3.16 5.13
C TYR A 69 6.63 3.65 6.46
N ARG A 70 7.66 4.49 6.38
CA ARG A 70 8.25 5.22 7.49
C ARG A 70 8.53 6.64 6.99
N TYR A 71 8.25 7.63 7.81
CA TYR A 71 8.65 9.02 7.56
C TYR A 71 9.49 9.48 8.76
N LEU A 72 10.51 10.31 8.49
CA LEU A 72 11.45 10.85 9.46
C LEU A 72 11.12 12.32 9.71
#